data_AF-A0A1J4WCW4-F1
#
_entry.id   AF-A0A1J4WCW4-F1
#
_cell.length_a   1.000
_cell.length_b   1.000
_cell.length_c   1.000
_cell.angle_alpha   90.00
_cell.angle_beta   90.00
_cell.angle_gamma   90.00
#
_symmetry.space_group_name_H-M   'P 1'
#
loop_
_entity.id
_entity.type
_entity.pdbx_description
1 polymer ?
#
loop_
_entity_poly.entity_id
_entity_poly.type
_entity_poly.pdbx_seq_one_letter_code
_entity_poly.pdbx_strand_id
1 'polypeptide(L)'
;MAYQDLKSYQNALIIHDFTVEFIKKYIPFNSRTCDQMAQAARSGKQNIVEGSSEKASSKGEIKLLGVARASFQELLEDYTDFLRQKGLALWGKDSPQAVAVRQLAYKTDKTYTTYKAYLAYLASPEGAGNVMVCLINQTNFLLDRQIKALEQRFIKQGGYTERLFKQRMEERKKQIYRNSMWGL
;
A
#
# COMPACT_ATOMS: atom_id res chain seq x y z
N MET A 1 -1.24 10.76 12.41
CA MET A 1 -0.36 10.95 11.24
C MET A 1 -1.26 10.81 10.03
N ALA A 2 -1.22 11.75 9.10
CA ALA A 2 -2.10 11.69 7.95
C ALA A 2 -1.62 10.58 7.01
N TYR A 3 -2.53 9.91 6.29
CA TYR A 3 -2.13 8.80 5.40
C TYR A 3 -1.17 9.26 4.29
N GLN A 4 -1.18 10.55 3.97
CA GLN A 4 -0.29 11.22 3.01
C GLN A 4 1.19 11.15 3.42
N ASP A 5 1.46 11.01 4.72
CA ASP A 5 2.81 10.89 5.26
C ASP A 5 3.36 9.46 5.17
N LEU A 6 2.50 8.47 4.88
CA LEU A 6 2.90 7.08 4.75
C LEU A 6 3.72 6.89 3.46
N LYS A 7 4.93 6.34 3.60
CA LYS A 7 5.77 5.96 2.46
C LYS A 7 5.07 4.97 1.52
N SER A 8 4.27 4.06 2.07
CA SER A 8 3.44 3.12 1.30
C SER A 8 2.43 3.86 0.42
N TYR A 9 1.74 4.87 0.96
CA TYR A 9 0.80 5.70 0.19
C TYR A 9 1.50 6.53 -0.89
N GLN A 10 2.61 7.18 -0.57
CA GLN A 10 3.35 8.02 -1.53
C GLN A 10 3.83 7.19 -2.72
N ASN A 11 4.36 5.99 -2.47
CA ASN A 11 4.75 5.10 -3.56
C ASN A 11 3.52 4.59 -4.33
N ALA A 12 2.43 4.25 -3.65
CA ALA A 12 1.18 3.83 -4.29
C ALA A 12 0.59 4.90 -5.23
N LEU A 13 0.72 6.18 -4.87
CA LEU A 13 0.31 7.28 -5.73
C LEU A 13 1.17 7.34 -7.01
N ILE A 14 2.49 7.25 -6.88
CA ILE A 14 3.41 7.21 -8.03
C ILE A 14 3.09 6.01 -8.93
N ILE A 15 2.87 4.83 -8.34
CA ILE A 15 2.49 3.61 -9.09
C ILE A 15 1.20 3.86 -9.86
N HIS A 16 0.16 4.37 -9.21
CA HIS A 16 -1.11 4.66 -9.85
C HIS A 16 -0.97 5.59 -11.07
N ASP A 17 -0.33 6.74 -10.88
CA ASP A 17 -0.23 7.74 -11.93
C ASP A 17 0.68 7.28 -13.08
N PHE A 18 1.78 6.57 -12.75
CA PHE A 18 2.63 5.96 -13.75
C PHE A 18 1.90 4.86 -14.53
N THR A 19 1.12 4.00 -13.86
CA THR A 19 0.37 2.93 -14.52
C THR A 19 -0.65 3.50 -15.51
N VAL A 20 -1.32 4.61 -15.18
CA VAL A 20 -2.23 5.30 -16.11
C VAL A 20 -1.51 5.74 -17.39
N GLU A 21 -0.29 6.26 -17.30
CA GLU A 21 0.49 6.65 -18.48
C GLU A 21 1.09 5.43 -19.21
N PHE A 22 1.49 4.39 -18.47
CA PHE A 22 2.00 3.15 -19.02
C PHE A 22 0.96 2.42 -19.89
N ILE A 23 -0.27 2.24 -19.37
CA ILE A 23 -1.32 1.53 -20.11
C ILE A 23 -1.70 2.29 -21.38
N LYS A 24 -1.79 3.62 -21.33
CA LYS A 24 -2.05 4.46 -22.51
C LYS A 24 -1.00 4.28 -23.60
N LYS A 25 0.26 4.09 -23.21
CA LYS A 25 1.39 4.04 -24.14
C LYS A 25 1.68 2.64 -24.67
N TYR A 26 1.56 1.62 -23.83
CA TYR A 26 2.12 0.30 -24.12
C TYR A 26 1.12 -0.85 -24.15
N ILE A 27 -0.11 -0.63 -23.71
CA ILE A 27 -1.15 -1.65 -23.64
C ILE A 27 -2.24 -1.34 -24.68
N PRO A 28 -2.74 -2.34 -25.44
CA PRO A 28 -3.83 -2.13 -26.38
C PRO A 28 -5.06 -1.52 -25.69
N PHE A 29 -5.59 -0.46 -26.27
CA PHE A 29 -6.78 0.23 -25.80
C PHE A 29 -7.98 -0.75 -25.75
N ASN A 30 -8.83 -0.62 -24.72
CA ASN A 30 -9.97 -1.52 -24.43
C ASN A 30 -9.62 -3.01 -24.24
N SER A 31 -8.36 -3.35 -23.98
CA SER A 31 -8.01 -4.71 -23.58
C SER A 31 -8.35 -4.99 -22.12
N ARG A 32 -8.66 -6.25 -21.81
CA ARG A 32 -8.88 -6.69 -20.42
C ARG A 32 -7.69 -6.38 -19.52
N THR A 33 -6.47 -6.50 -20.03
CA THR A 33 -5.24 -6.16 -19.32
C THR A 33 -5.18 -4.68 -18.96
N CYS A 34 -5.61 -3.78 -19.85
CA CYS A 34 -5.68 -2.35 -19.56
C CYS A 34 -6.57 -2.08 -18.34
N ASP A 35 -7.77 -2.67 -18.30
CA ASP A 35 -8.70 -2.51 -17.18
C ASP A 35 -8.16 -3.10 -15.88
N GLN A 36 -7.54 -4.28 -15.95
CA GLN A 36 -6.99 -4.97 -14.78
C GLN A 36 -5.84 -4.19 -14.16
N MET A 37 -4.86 -3.74 -14.95
CA MET A 37 -3.74 -2.96 -14.45
C MET A 37 -4.21 -1.63 -13.83
N ALA A 38 -5.12 -0.92 -14.49
CA ALA A 38 -5.69 0.32 -13.97
C ALA A 38 -6.41 0.10 -12.63
N GLN A 39 -7.22 -0.96 -12.56
CA GLN A 39 -7.99 -1.27 -11.35
C GLN A 39 -7.10 -1.74 -10.21
N ALA A 40 -6.08 -2.57 -10.47
CA ALA A 40 -5.14 -3.04 -9.46
C ALA A 40 -4.37 -1.86 -8.84
N ALA A 41 -3.85 -0.94 -9.68
CA ALA A 41 -3.14 0.25 -9.21
C ALA A 41 -4.05 1.19 -8.40
N ARG A 42 -5.30 1.39 -8.85
CA ARG A 42 -6.30 2.19 -8.12
C ARG A 42 -6.68 1.56 -6.80
N SER A 43 -7.00 0.26 -6.80
CA SER A 43 -7.40 -0.51 -5.62
C SER A 43 -6.30 -0.49 -4.56
N GLY A 44 -5.05 -0.73 -4.95
CA GLY A 44 -3.89 -0.69 -4.05
C GLY A 44 -3.80 0.64 -3.30
N LYS A 45 -3.88 1.76 -4.03
CA LYS A 45 -3.86 3.10 -3.44
C LYS A 45 -5.06 3.38 -2.53
N GLN A 46 -6.28 3.09 -2.98
CA GLN A 46 -7.51 3.42 -2.23
C GLN A 46 -7.61 2.63 -0.91
N ASN A 47 -7.25 1.35 -0.91
CA ASN A 47 -7.27 0.55 0.29
C ASN A 47 -6.26 1.05 1.36
N ILE A 48 -5.15 1.66 0.96
CA ILE A 48 -4.24 2.34 1.91
C ILE A 48 -4.93 3.55 2.55
N VAL A 49 -5.63 4.36 1.74
CA VAL A 49 -6.37 5.54 2.23
C VAL A 49 -7.47 5.13 3.20
N GLU A 50 -8.30 4.16 2.81
CA GLU A 50 -9.41 3.67 3.62
C GLU A 50 -8.92 3.01 4.92
N GLY A 51 -7.88 2.17 4.81
CA GLY A 51 -7.27 1.48 5.95
C GLY A 51 -6.65 2.43 6.95
N SER A 52 -6.06 3.53 6.47
CA SER A 52 -5.41 4.54 7.31
C SER A 52 -6.37 5.61 7.84
N SER A 53 -7.67 5.51 7.58
CA SER A 53 -8.65 6.47 8.09
C SER A 53 -8.88 6.30 9.60
N GLU A 54 -9.15 7.40 10.30
CA GLU A 54 -9.44 7.36 11.75
C GLU A 54 -10.67 6.53 12.12
N LYS A 55 -11.53 6.23 11.13
CA LYS A 55 -12.73 5.40 11.31
C LYS A 55 -12.44 3.90 11.19
N ALA A 56 -11.27 3.51 10.71
CA ALA A 56 -10.91 2.10 10.55
C ALA A 56 -10.65 1.47 11.94
N SER A 57 -11.34 0.37 12.23
CA SER A 57 -10.95 -0.48 13.36
C SER A 57 -9.58 -1.11 13.09
N SER A 58 -8.82 -1.48 14.12
CA SER A 58 -7.50 -2.12 13.94
C SER A 58 -7.57 -3.38 13.04
N LYS A 59 -8.65 -4.16 13.14
CA LYS A 59 -8.89 -5.32 12.25
C LYS A 59 -9.20 -4.89 10.82
N GLY A 60 -9.97 -3.81 10.67
CA GLY A 60 -10.30 -3.23 9.36
C GLY A 60 -9.07 -2.67 8.66
N GLU A 61 -8.22 -1.94 9.38
CA GLU A 61 -6.95 -1.42 8.88
C GLU A 61 -6.05 -2.55 8.37
N ILE A 62 -5.81 -3.59 9.18
CA ILE A 62 -5.02 -4.78 8.77
C ILE A 62 -5.60 -5.41 7.50
N LYS A 63 -6.92 -5.60 7.45
CA LYS A 63 -7.59 -6.19 6.28
C LYS A 63 -7.41 -5.34 5.02
N LEU A 64 -7.65 -4.03 5.10
CA LEU A 64 -7.56 -3.13 3.96
C LEU A 64 -6.12 -3.02 3.46
N LEU A 65 -5.14 -2.94 4.35
CA LEU A 65 -3.73 -2.99 3.92
C LEU A 65 -3.36 -4.33 3.28
N GLY A 66 -3.94 -5.44 3.74
CA GLY A 66 -3.80 -6.74 3.09
C GLY A 66 -4.37 -6.77 1.67
N VAL A 67 -5.55 -6.16 1.45
CA VAL A 67 -6.13 -5.99 0.11
C VAL A 67 -5.24 -5.11 -0.76
N ALA A 68 -4.69 -4.01 -0.22
CA ALA A 68 -3.76 -3.16 -0.94
C ALA A 68 -2.53 -3.94 -1.42
N ARG A 69 -1.95 -4.77 -0.54
CA ARG A 69 -0.82 -5.64 -0.87
C ARG A 69 -1.22 -6.61 -2.00
N ALA A 70 -2.37 -7.27 -1.89
CA ALA A 70 -2.83 -8.20 -2.93
C ALA A 70 -2.98 -7.50 -4.29
N SER A 71 -3.59 -6.31 -4.35
CA SER A 71 -3.71 -5.55 -5.59
C SER A 71 -2.35 -5.17 -6.20
N PHE A 72 -1.35 -4.83 -5.38
CA PHE A 72 -0.01 -4.57 -5.89
C PHE A 72 0.74 -5.84 -6.31
N GLN A 73 0.39 -7.02 -5.79
CA GLN A 73 0.92 -8.29 -6.28
C GLN A 73 0.39 -8.61 -7.68
N GLU A 74 -0.91 -8.44 -7.89
CA GLU A 74 -1.52 -8.61 -9.21
C GLU A 74 -0.87 -7.67 -10.23
N LEU A 75 -0.71 -6.40 -9.87
CA LEU A 75 -0.06 -5.42 -10.74
C LEU A 75 1.42 -5.76 -11.02
N LEU A 76 2.14 -6.31 -10.03
CA LEU A 76 3.51 -6.78 -10.21
C LEU A 76 3.57 -7.88 -11.27
N GLU A 77 2.65 -8.84 -11.19
CA GLU A 77 2.54 -9.94 -12.15
C GLU A 77 2.25 -9.39 -13.56
N ASP A 78 1.31 -8.45 -13.71
CA ASP A 78 1.02 -7.80 -14.99
C ASP A 78 2.27 -7.14 -15.63
N TYR A 79 3.07 -6.42 -14.85
CA TYR A 79 4.31 -5.81 -15.35
C TYR A 79 5.36 -6.85 -15.73
N THR A 80 5.51 -7.93 -14.95
CA THR A 80 6.44 -9.00 -15.28
C THR A 80 6.02 -9.79 -16.52
N ASP A 81 4.72 -10.00 -16.70
CA ASP A 81 4.16 -10.64 -17.88
C ASP A 81 4.30 -9.77 -19.11
N PHE A 82 4.09 -8.45 -19.00
CA PHE A 82 4.37 -7.52 -20.08
C PHE A 82 5.81 -7.62 -20.58
N LEU A 83 6.79 -7.66 -19.66
CA LEU A 83 8.21 -7.79 -20.01
C LEU A 83 8.47 -9.14 -20.70
N ARG A 84 8.00 -10.24 -20.10
CA ARG A 84 8.17 -11.61 -20.61
C ARG A 84 7.57 -11.79 -22.00
N GLN A 85 6.32 -11.38 -22.20
CA GLN A 85 5.59 -11.56 -23.45
C GLN A 85 6.18 -10.73 -24.60
N LYS A 86 6.86 -9.62 -24.29
CA LYS A 86 7.56 -8.79 -25.29
C LYS A 86 9.04 -9.12 -25.46
N GLY A 87 9.56 -10.13 -24.76
CA GLY A 87 10.97 -10.51 -24.83
C GLY A 87 11.92 -9.45 -24.26
N LEU A 88 11.45 -8.62 -23.32
CA LEU A 88 12.22 -7.57 -22.68
C LEU A 88 12.91 -8.10 -21.42
N ALA A 89 14.10 -7.59 -21.10
CA ALA A 89 14.86 -8.09 -19.97
C ALA A 89 14.22 -7.64 -18.64
N LEU A 90 14.03 -8.59 -17.72
CA LEU A 90 13.73 -8.28 -16.33
C LEU A 90 15.04 -7.96 -15.59
N TRP A 91 15.12 -6.79 -14.98
CA TRP A 91 16.30 -6.36 -14.25
C TRP A 91 16.50 -7.22 -13.01
N GLY A 92 17.71 -7.80 -12.90
CA GLY A 92 18.15 -8.45 -11.68
C GLY A 92 18.15 -7.48 -10.51
N LYS A 93 17.91 -7.99 -9.30
CA LYS A 93 17.83 -7.18 -8.07
C LYS A 93 19.07 -6.30 -7.89
N ASP A 94 20.26 -6.76 -8.25
CA ASP A 94 21.53 -6.03 -8.05
C ASP A 94 22.00 -5.28 -9.30
N SER A 95 21.17 -5.20 -10.34
CA SER A 95 21.52 -4.41 -11.54
C SER A 95 21.67 -2.92 -11.18
N PRO A 96 22.61 -2.20 -11.80
CA PRO A 96 22.79 -0.76 -11.57
C PRO A 96 21.49 0.05 -11.73
N GLN A 97 20.66 -0.33 -12.71
CA GLN A 97 19.36 0.29 -12.98
C GLN A 97 18.39 0.06 -11.81
N ALA A 98 18.22 -1.19 -11.36
CA ALA A 98 17.33 -1.48 -10.24
C ALA A 98 17.80 -0.83 -8.93
N VAL A 99 19.12 -0.78 -8.70
CA VAL A 99 19.72 -0.09 -7.55
C VAL A 99 19.41 1.42 -7.62
N ALA A 100 19.61 2.05 -8.78
CA ALA A 100 19.34 3.48 -8.96
C ALA A 100 17.86 3.80 -8.67
N VAL A 101 16.93 2.99 -9.16
CA VAL A 101 15.49 3.16 -8.89
C VAL A 101 15.17 3.01 -7.41
N ARG A 102 15.76 2.03 -6.71
CA ARG A 102 15.58 1.91 -5.25
C ARG A 102 16.11 3.13 -4.50
N GLN A 103 17.21 3.71 -4.96
CA GLN A 103 17.78 4.93 -4.36
C GLN A 103 16.87 6.15 -4.55
N LEU A 104 16.10 6.23 -5.64
CA LEU A 104 15.11 7.31 -5.84
C LEU A 104 14.07 7.36 -4.72
N ALA A 105 13.68 6.22 -4.15
CA ALA A 105 12.71 6.17 -3.06
C ALA A 105 13.23 6.78 -1.73
N TYR A 106 14.55 6.96 -1.59
CA TYR A 106 15.21 7.55 -0.43
C TYR A 106 15.55 9.03 -0.59
N LYS A 107 15.42 9.61 -1.80
CA LYS A 107 15.58 11.05 -1.99
C LYS A 107 14.38 11.76 -1.33
N THR A 108 14.68 12.60 -0.34
CA THR A 108 13.74 13.11 0.66
C THR A 108 12.79 14.20 0.17
N ASP A 109 12.93 14.70 -1.05
CA ASP A 109 11.97 15.61 -1.67
C ASP A 109 11.01 14.86 -2.60
N LYS A 110 10.04 14.18 -2.00
CA LYS A 110 8.96 13.47 -2.71
C LYS A 110 7.85 14.41 -3.18
N THR A 111 8.25 15.57 -3.69
CA THR A 111 7.43 16.50 -4.47
C THR A 111 7.31 15.98 -5.92
N TYR A 112 6.55 16.69 -6.77
CA TYR A 112 6.37 16.45 -8.21
C TYR A 112 7.66 16.02 -8.97
N THR A 113 8.82 16.47 -8.49
CA THR A 113 10.16 16.14 -8.99
C THR A 113 10.49 14.64 -8.95
N THR A 114 10.10 13.92 -7.89
CA THR A 114 10.35 12.47 -7.80
C THR A 114 9.50 11.71 -8.82
N TYR A 115 8.24 12.11 -9.02
CA TYR A 115 7.37 11.56 -10.05
C TYR A 115 7.96 11.74 -11.47
N LYS A 116 8.51 12.92 -11.76
CA LYS A 116 9.17 13.21 -13.05
C LYS A 116 10.36 12.28 -13.34
N ALA A 117 11.11 11.87 -12.31
CA ALA A 117 12.22 10.93 -12.47
C ALA A 117 11.73 9.54 -12.92
N TYR A 118 10.58 9.08 -12.41
CA TYR A 118 9.96 7.84 -12.87
C TYR A 118 9.47 7.96 -14.31
N LEU A 119 8.81 9.07 -14.67
CA LEU A 119 8.30 9.29 -16.04
C LEU A 119 9.37 9.20 -17.13
N ALA A 120 10.64 9.51 -16.82
CA ALA A 120 11.74 9.33 -17.77
C ALA A 120 11.85 7.88 -18.28
N TYR A 121 11.52 6.90 -17.43
CA TYR A 121 11.54 5.49 -17.81
C TYR A 121 10.42 5.09 -18.78
N LEU A 122 9.34 5.88 -18.90
CA LEU A 122 8.32 5.69 -19.95
C LEU A 122 8.88 5.90 -21.36
N ALA A 123 10.13 6.33 -21.53
CA ALA A 123 10.75 6.43 -22.85
C ALA A 123 10.93 5.05 -23.52
N SER A 124 11.11 3.97 -22.74
CA SER A 124 11.32 2.61 -23.25
C SER A 124 10.39 1.61 -22.57
N PRO A 125 9.84 0.61 -23.29
CA PRO A 125 8.95 -0.38 -22.69
C PRO A 125 9.67 -1.22 -21.62
N GLU A 126 10.94 -1.55 -21.83
CA GLU A 126 11.74 -2.29 -20.84
C GLU A 126 11.97 -1.48 -19.57
N GLY A 127 12.43 -0.23 -19.69
CA GLY A 127 12.63 0.65 -18.56
C GLY A 127 11.32 0.91 -17.80
N ALA A 128 10.22 1.09 -18.52
CA ALA A 128 8.92 1.36 -17.95
C ALA A 128 8.36 0.18 -17.15
N GLY A 129 8.50 -1.06 -17.66
CA GLY A 129 8.11 -2.24 -16.92
C GLY A 129 8.97 -2.43 -15.67
N ASN A 130 10.29 -2.37 -15.82
CA ASN A 130 11.21 -2.67 -14.73
C ASN A 130 11.20 -1.65 -13.59
N VAL A 131 11.03 -0.35 -13.90
CA VAL A 131 10.95 0.67 -12.85
C VAL A 131 9.72 0.42 -11.96
N MET A 132 8.60 -0.02 -12.53
CA MET A 132 7.40 -0.37 -11.79
C MET A 132 7.55 -1.66 -11.00
N VAL A 133 8.18 -2.69 -11.57
CA VAL A 133 8.56 -3.90 -10.81
C VAL A 133 9.38 -3.50 -9.56
N CYS A 134 10.36 -2.61 -9.70
CA CYS A 134 11.19 -2.16 -8.58
C CYS A 134 10.38 -1.38 -7.53
N LEU A 135 9.52 -0.45 -7.97
CA LEU A 135 8.75 0.39 -7.06
C LEU A 135 7.65 -0.40 -6.34
N ILE A 136 6.96 -1.30 -7.04
CA ILE A 136 5.92 -2.17 -6.47
C ILE A 136 6.51 -3.10 -5.42
N ASN A 137 7.66 -3.72 -5.68
CA ASN A 137 8.34 -4.55 -4.67
C ASN A 137 8.70 -3.76 -3.40
N GLN A 138 9.16 -2.52 -3.54
CA GLN A 138 9.42 -1.64 -2.39
C GLN A 138 8.14 -1.30 -1.63
N THR A 139 7.04 -1.02 -2.34
CA THR A 139 5.73 -0.73 -1.72
C THR A 139 5.19 -1.95 -0.98
N ASN A 140 5.28 -3.15 -1.57
CA ASN A 140 4.89 -4.39 -0.93
C ASN A 140 5.69 -4.64 0.36
N PHE A 141 7.01 -4.44 0.33
CA PHE A 141 7.84 -4.55 1.54
C PHE A 141 7.43 -3.57 2.65
N LEU A 142 7.05 -2.34 2.29
CA LEU A 142 6.55 -1.35 3.25
C LEU A 142 5.19 -1.77 3.83
N LEU A 143 4.28 -2.28 3.00
CA LEU A 143 2.97 -2.78 3.43
C LEU A 143 3.11 -3.98 4.36
N ASP A 144 3.97 -4.95 4.02
CA ASP A 144 4.22 -6.14 4.85
C ASP A 144 4.72 -5.73 6.26
N ARG A 145 5.63 -4.76 6.33
CA ARG A 145 6.10 -4.21 7.61
C ARG A 145 5.01 -3.48 8.38
N GLN A 146 4.19 -2.69 7.69
CA GLN A 146 3.08 -1.94 8.30
C GLN A 146 2.03 -2.91 8.89
N ILE A 147 1.61 -3.91 8.11
CA ILE A 147 0.67 -4.95 8.53
C ILE A 147 1.20 -5.69 9.75
N LYS A 148 2.46 -6.17 9.70
CA LYS A 148 3.07 -6.90 10.81
C LYS A 148 3.12 -6.06 12.10
N ALA A 149 3.42 -4.77 12.00
CA ALA A 149 3.42 -3.88 13.15
C ALA A 149 2.02 -3.71 13.76
N LEU A 150 1.00 -3.59 12.92
CA LEU A 150 -0.40 -3.48 13.35
C LEU A 150 -0.90 -4.77 14.00
N GLU A 151 -0.58 -5.93 13.42
CA GLU A 151 -0.90 -7.24 14.00
C GLU A 151 -0.27 -7.42 15.39
N GLN A 152 1.02 -7.09 15.54
CA GLN A 152 1.70 -7.13 16.83
C GLN A 152 1.05 -6.20 17.85
N ARG A 153 0.63 -4.99 17.42
CA ARG A 153 -0.08 -4.04 18.28
C ARG A 153 -1.45 -4.58 18.69
N PHE A 154 -2.18 -5.19 17.76
CA PHE A 154 -3.48 -5.79 18.00
C PHE A 154 -3.38 -6.92 19.03
N ILE A 155 -2.41 -7.83 18.88
CA ILE A 155 -2.16 -8.93 19.82
C ILE A 155 -1.83 -8.40 21.22
N LYS A 156 -0.97 -7.38 21.32
CA LYS A 156 -0.51 -6.84 22.62
C LYS A 156 -1.58 -6.03 23.36
N GLN A 157 -2.36 -5.24 22.63
CA GLN A 157 -3.21 -4.22 23.24
C GLN A 157 -4.72 -4.50 23.12
N GLY A 158 -5.09 -5.54 22.37
CA GLY A 158 -6.48 -5.83 22.03
C GLY A 158 -7.13 -4.79 21.12
N GLY A 159 -8.31 -5.13 20.60
CA GLY A 159 -9.10 -4.24 19.75
C GLY A 159 -9.81 -3.12 20.52
N TYR A 160 -10.24 -2.07 19.82
CA TYR A 160 -11.00 -0.97 20.43
C TYR A 160 -12.28 -1.47 21.14
N THR A 161 -13.04 -2.36 20.50
CA THR A 161 -14.25 -2.98 21.08
C THR A 161 -13.95 -3.75 22.37
N GLU A 162 -12.84 -4.48 22.42
CA GLU A 162 -12.43 -5.23 23.61
C GLU A 162 -12.07 -4.29 24.77
N ARG A 163 -11.42 -3.15 24.48
CA ARG A 163 -11.12 -2.13 25.49
C ARG A 163 -12.38 -1.45 26.01
N LEU A 164 -13.29 -1.06 25.12
CA LEU A 164 -14.59 -0.50 25.53
C LEU A 164 -15.39 -1.50 26.36
N PHE A 165 -15.37 -2.78 26.00
CA PHE A 165 -16.02 -3.82 26.78
C PHE A 165 -15.41 -3.93 28.19
N LYS A 166 -14.08 -3.94 28.32
CA LYS A 166 -13.39 -3.92 29.62
C LYS A 166 -13.78 -2.71 30.46
N GLN A 167 -13.74 -1.50 29.88
CA GLN A 167 -14.14 -0.26 30.56
C GLN A 167 -15.61 -0.29 31.02
N ARG A 168 -16.52 -0.78 30.17
CA ARG A 168 -17.93 -0.94 30.51
C ARG A 168 -18.13 -1.89 31.70
N MET A 169 -17.38 -3.00 31.74
CA MET A 169 -17.43 -3.95 32.85
C MET A 169 -16.87 -3.36 34.15
N GLU A 170 -15.80 -2.57 34.09
CA GLU A 170 -15.25 -1.86 35.24
C GLU A 170 -16.22 -0.81 35.80
N GLU A 171 -16.87 -0.03 34.94
CA GLU A 171 -17.84 0.97 35.38
C GLU A 171 -19.06 0.32 36.04
N ARG A 172 -19.52 -0.82 35.50
CA ARG A 172 -20.57 -1.63 36.12
C ARG A 172 -20.17 -2.11 37.52
N LYS A 173 -18.93 -2.55 37.73
CA LYS A 173 -18.42 -2.95 39.06
C LYS A 173 -18.40 -1.77 40.03
N LYS A 174 -17.94 -0.58 39.60
CA LYS A 174 -17.94 0.63 40.43
C LYS A 174 -19.36 1.07 40.82
N GLN A 175 -20.32 0.91 39.92
CA GLN A 175 -21.72 1.23 40.20
C GLN A 175 -22.32 0.27 41.23
N ILE A 176 -22.08 -1.04 41.10
CA ILE A 176 -22.48 -2.04 42.10
C ILE A 176 -21.86 -1.73 43.47
N TYR A 177 -20.56 -1.41 43.51
CA TYR A 177 -19.87 -1.08 44.75
C TYR A 177 -20.41 0.20 45.43
N ARG A 178 -20.68 1.27 44.64
CA ARG A 178 -21.33 2.49 45.14
C ARG A 178 -22.71 2.20 45.73
N ASN A 179 -23.53 1.42 45.03
CA ASN A 179 -24.86 1.05 45.49
C ASN A 179 -24.83 0.18 46.77
N SER A 180 -23.79 -0.64 46.95
CA SER A 180 -23.61 -1.43 48.19
C SER A 180 -23.06 -0.62 49.38
N MET A 181 -22.36 0.48 49.15
CA MET A 181 -21.77 1.33 50.22
C MET A 181 -22.74 2.38 50.76
N TRP A 182 -23.67 2.86 49.93
CA TRP A 182 -24.62 3.94 50.27
C TRP A 182 -26.06 3.42 50.28
N GLY A 183 -26.27 2.23 50.87
CA GLY A 183 -27.58 1.56 50.88
C GLY A 183 -28.73 2.49 51.25
N LEU A 184 -29.59 2.77 50.27
CA LEU A 184 -31.03 2.70 50.44
C LEU A 184 -31.44 1.23 50.31
#